data_AF-A0A6V7XGH8-F1
#
_entry.id   AF-A0A6V7XGH8-F1
#
_cell.length_a   1.000
_cell.length_b   1.000
_cell.length_c   1.000
_cell.angle_alpha   90.00
_cell.angle_beta   90.00
_cell.angle_gamma   90.00
#
_symmetry.space_group_name_H-M   'P 1'
#
loop_
_entity.id
_entity.type
_entity.pdbx_description
1 polymer ?
#
loop_
_entity_poly.entity_id
_entity_poly.type
_entity_poly.pdbx_seq_one_letter_code
_entity_poly.pdbx_strand_id
1 'polypeptide(L)'
;MGDPPNSADISVSVTTKNSFWNKNESEIARQSDVKRMYDITHTLEEAINRSLRLVNRRATSNTTAINDMAAGVNANLEVINNRIDTLSQKVTKLETNLDMNSTNNTLESANQTLADIQTHEAIDDTIVGEADQINMINVLEKDGIMSTYKDESVVTFDTWAQKFKDLLDCAPANWDEATKLHRLKFHLEGTTRSIFDKLRPNEKDTVSNALSAIRSKLAAPHRLEISKRELMMCKQRNNETVREFMTRLVPLVRATFENETEAQKQAKIREEFLERLRPNISFLIRIVGSAKDLDELYAKAQEIEVLTATNDSFSFDNPRGLANSINIIQNPKLPETNINSWVRNPNQNNQYQSSSTSNWPQRQYNSSQFNTQKARQQLPKTTSK
;
A
#
# COMPACT_ATOMS: atom_id res chain seq x y z
N MET A 1 -25.28 -30.30 -72.10
CA MET A 1 -25.36 -29.47 -70.89
C MET A 1 -25.65 -30.43 -69.75
N GLY A 2 -24.61 -30.86 -69.05
CA GLY A 2 -24.74 -31.74 -67.89
C GLY A 2 -24.67 -30.87 -66.65
N ASP A 3 -25.70 -30.95 -65.81
CA ASP A 3 -25.76 -30.25 -64.53
C ASP A 3 -24.57 -30.65 -63.65
N PRO A 4 -23.92 -29.69 -62.96
CA PRO A 4 -22.82 -30.00 -62.07
C PRO A 4 -23.31 -30.89 -60.93
N PRO A 5 -22.50 -31.86 -60.48
CA PRO A 5 -22.87 -32.77 -59.42
C PRO A 5 -23.15 -31.98 -58.13
N ASN A 6 -24.36 -32.19 -57.63
CA ASN A 6 -24.89 -31.65 -56.38
C ASN A 6 -23.87 -31.87 -55.26
N SER A 7 -23.44 -30.78 -54.61
CA SER A 7 -22.49 -30.81 -53.50
C SER A 7 -23.02 -31.75 -52.41
N ALA A 8 -22.36 -32.88 -52.22
CA ALA A 8 -22.68 -33.80 -51.14
C ALA A 8 -22.52 -33.05 -49.81
N ASP A 9 -23.63 -32.83 -49.11
CA ASP A 9 -23.65 -32.30 -47.75
C ASP A 9 -22.90 -33.29 -46.83
N ILE A 10 -21.65 -32.97 -46.54
CA ILE A 10 -20.85 -33.72 -45.57
C ILE A 10 -21.39 -33.39 -44.18
N SER A 11 -22.22 -34.27 -43.63
CA SER A 11 -22.71 -34.17 -42.26
C SER A 11 -21.62 -34.63 -41.29
N VAL A 12 -20.99 -33.69 -40.59
CA VAL A 12 -20.02 -33.97 -39.53
C VAL A 12 -20.79 -34.16 -38.23
N SER A 13 -20.92 -35.41 -37.75
CA SER A 13 -21.46 -35.66 -36.41
C SER A 13 -20.40 -35.37 -35.36
N VAL A 14 -20.68 -34.42 -34.46
CA VAL A 14 -19.81 -34.11 -33.31
C VAL A 14 -20.48 -34.69 -32.08
N THR A 15 -19.92 -35.79 -31.54
CA THR A 15 -20.39 -36.38 -30.29
C THR A 15 -19.72 -35.69 -29.12
N THR A 16 -20.40 -34.74 -28.48
CA THR A 16 -19.96 -34.19 -27.20
C THR A 16 -20.23 -35.20 -26.09
N LYS A 17 -19.18 -35.84 -25.56
CA LYS A 17 -19.27 -36.66 -24.34
C LYS A 17 -19.46 -35.75 -23.13
N ASN A 18 -20.66 -35.21 -22.95
CA ASN A 18 -21.08 -34.62 -21.68
C ASN A 18 -21.53 -35.75 -20.75
N SER A 19 -20.61 -36.26 -19.94
CA SER A 19 -20.82 -37.40 -19.04
C SER A 19 -21.74 -37.12 -17.85
N PHE A 20 -22.44 -35.98 -17.82
CA PHE A 20 -23.24 -35.56 -16.67
C PHE A 20 -24.76 -35.64 -16.90
N TRP A 21 -25.20 -35.72 -18.16
CA TRP A 21 -26.60 -35.93 -18.51
C TRP A 21 -26.67 -37.03 -19.57
N ASN A 22 -27.15 -38.22 -19.18
CA ASN A 22 -27.34 -39.38 -20.06
C ASN A 22 -28.49 -39.15 -21.07
N LYS A 23 -28.33 -38.18 -21.96
CA LYS A 23 -29.15 -38.00 -23.16
C LYS A 23 -28.23 -37.89 -24.36
N ASN A 24 -28.05 -39.00 -25.06
CA ASN A 24 -27.39 -39.03 -26.37
C ASN A 24 -28.38 -38.57 -27.44
N GLU A 25 -28.70 -37.28 -27.46
CA GLU A 25 -29.37 -36.66 -28.61
C GLU A 25 -28.26 -36.15 -29.54
N SER A 26 -28.07 -36.80 -30.70
CA SER A 26 -27.12 -36.34 -31.72
C SER A 26 -27.72 -35.14 -32.43
N GLU A 27 -27.50 -33.94 -31.90
CA GLU A 27 -27.76 -32.71 -32.65
C GLU A 27 -26.79 -32.64 -33.83
N ILE A 28 -27.32 -32.67 -35.05
CA ILE A 28 -26.54 -32.42 -36.25
C ILE A 28 -26.19 -30.93 -36.23
N ALA A 29 -25.05 -30.59 -35.64
CA ALA A 29 -24.54 -29.23 -35.64
C ALA A 29 -24.30 -28.81 -37.09
N ARG A 30 -24.89 -27.69 -37.52
CA ARG A 30 -24.65 -27.18 -38.87
C ARG A 30 -23.18 -26.81 -39.00
N GLN A 31 -22.57 -27.10 -40.13
CA GLN A 31 -21.16 -26.76 -40.39
C GLN A 31 -20.87 -25.26 -40.18
N SER A 32 -21.86 -24.40 -40.44
CA SER A 32 -21.80 -22.96 -40.15
C SER A 32 -21.57 -22.66 -38.67
N ASP A 33 -22.19 -23.42 -37.78
CA ASP A 33 -22.12 -23.20 -36.33
C ASP A 33 -20.78 -23.67 -35.78
N VAL A 34 -20.26 -24.80 -36.29
CA VAL A 34 -18.91 -25.28 -35.97
C VAL A 34 -17.86 -24.25 -36.42
N LYS A 35 -17.99 -23.71 -37.63
CA LYS A 35 -17.09 -22.65 -38.13
C LYS A 35 -17.16 -21.39 -37.26
N ARG A 36 -18.37 -20.94 -36.91
CA ARG A 36 -18.57 -19.78 -36.03
C ARG A 36 -17.94 -19.99 -34.66
N MET A 37 -18.11 -21.18 -34.07
CA MET A 37 -17.50 -21.52 -32.78
C MET A 37 -15.96 -21.55 -32.87
N TYR A 38 -15.41 -22.05 -33.98
CA TYR A 38 -13.97 -21.99 -34.24
C TYR A 38 -13.46 -20.54 -34.30
N ASP A 39 -14.12 -19.65 -35.04
CA ASP A 39 -13.71 -18.25 -35.15
C ASP A 39 -13.79 -17.51 -33.80
N ILE A 40 -14.83 -17.80 -33.00
CA ILE A 40 -14.97 -17.25 -31.64
C ILE A 40 -13.85 -17.75 -30.72
N THR A 41 -13.59 -19.06 -30.72
CA THR A 41 -12.53 -19.64 -29.88
C THR A 41 -11.14 -19.13 -30.26
N HIS A 42 -10.87 -18.98 -31.55
CA HIS A 42 -9.63 -18.38 -32.05
C HIS A 42 -9.48 -16.92 -31.61
N THR A 43 -10.55 -16.11 -31.73
CA THR A 43 -10.55 -14.71 -31.27
C THR A 43 -10.31 -14.61 -29.76
N LEU A 44 -10.92 -15.51 -28.99
CA LEU A 44 -10.74 -15.56 -27.53
C LEU A 44 -9.30 -15.94 -27.17
N GLU A 45 -8.71 -16.92 -27.87
CA GLU A 45 -7.31 -17.30 -27.69
C GLU A 45 -6.36 -16.13 -27.97
N GLU A 46 -6.57 -15.39 -29.06
CA GLU A 46 -5.80 -14.18 -29.34
C GLU A 46 -5.95 -13.11 -28.25
N ALA A 47 -7.17 -12.88 -27.75
CA ALA A 47 -7.42 -11.91 -26.70
C ALA A 47 -6.72 -12.29 -25.39
N ILE A 48 -6.76 -13.57 -25.00
CA ILE A 48 -6.05 -14.11 -23.84
C ILE A 48 -4.53 -13.93 -24.02
N ASN A 49 -4.00 -14.27 -25.19
CA ASN A 49 -2.57 -14.12 -25.49
C ASN A 49 -2.11 -12.65 -25.43
N ARG A 50 -2.93 -11.70 -25.92
CA ARG A 50 -2.64 -10.26 -25.80
C ARG A 50 -2.64 -9.82 -24.32
N SER A 51 -3.62 -10.27 -23.55
CA SER A 51 -3.71 -9.98 -22.11
C SER A 51 -2.49 -10.52 -21.34
N LEU A 52 -2.09 -11.77 -21.58
CA LEU A 52 -0.91 -12.37 -20.96
C LEU A 52 0.38 -11.61 -21.28
N ARG A 53 0.55 -11.13 -22.52
CA ARG A 53 1.70 -10.28 -22.89
C ARG A 53 1.71 -8.96 -22.12
N LEU A 54 0.55 -8.34 -21.91
CA LEU A 54 0.44 -7.10 -21.14
C LEU A 54 0.76 -7.33 -19.65
N VAL A 55 0.23 -8.41 -19.07
CA VAL A 55 0.55 -8.81 -17.69
C VAL A 55 2.05 -9.06 -17.53
N ASN A 56 2.66 -9.81 -18.44
CA ASN A 56 4.11 -10.07 -18.40
C ASN A 56 4.93 -8.78 -18.51
N ARG A 57 4.59 -7.85 -19.43
CA ARG A 57 5.27 -6.55 -19.52
C ARG A 57 5.16 -5.76 -18.22
N ARG A 58 3.98 -5.74 -17.59
CA ARG A 58 3.77 -5.05 -16.31
C ARG A 58 4.55 -5.72 -15.17
N ALA A 59 4.58 -7.05 -15.13
CA ALA A 59 5.36 -7.80 -14.14
C ALA A 59 6.86 -7.50 -14.27
N THR A 60 7.40 -7.47 -15.49
CA THR A 60 8.79 -7.07 -15.74
C THR A 60 9.06 -5.64 -15.31
N SER A 61 8.19 -4.69 -15.68
CA SER A 61 8.33 -3.28 -15.27
C SER A 61 8.32 -3.11 -13.74
N ASN A 62 7.44 -3.83 -13.04
CA ASN A 62 7.39 -3.81 -11.58
C ASN A 62 8.65 -4.42 -10.96
N THR A 63 9.16 -5.51 -11.53
CA THR A 63 10.40 -6.15 -11.07
C THR A 63 11.58 -5.21 -11.19
N THR A 64 11.71 -4.49 -12.31
CA THR A 64 12.73 -3.46 -12.50
C THR A 64 12.60 -2.35 -11.45
N ALA A 65 11.40 -1.81 -11.25
CA ALA A 65 11.18 -0.75 -10.26
C ALA A 65 11.52 -1.19 -8.82
N ILE A 66 11.20 -2.44 -8.45
CA ILE A 66 11.57 -3.00 -7.14
C ILE A 66 13.10 -3.11 -7.00
N ASN A 67 13.79 -3.57 -8.04
CA ASN A 67 15.25 -3.65 -8.03
C ASN A 67 15.90 -2.27 -7.91
N ASP A 68 15.37 -1.26 -8.61
CA ASP A 68 15.87 0.12 -8.53
C ASP A 68 15.66 0.70 -7.13
N MET A 69 14.49 0.46 -6.51
CA MET A 69 14.24 0.85 -5.12
C MET A 69 15.20 0.14 -4.14
N ALA A 70 15.42 -1.15 -4.31
CA ALA A 70 16.35 -1.92 -3.48
C ALA A 70 17.79 -1.39 -3.60
N ALA A 71 18.23 -1.04 -4.82
CA ALA A 71 19.51 -0.40 -5.05
C ALA A 71 19.61 0.97 -4.35
N GLY A 72 18.55 1.79 -4.40
CA GLY A 72 18.49 3.07 -3.69
C GLY A 72 18.55 2.92 -2.16
N VAL A 73 17.86 1.93 -1.60
CA VAL A 73 17.93 1.62 -0.16
C VAL A 73 19.35 1.18 0.24
N ASN A 74 20.00 0.34 -0.55
CA ASN A 74 21.38 -0.10 -0.27
C ASN A 74 22.36 1.08 -0.29
N ALA A 75 22.25 1.99 -1.27
CA ALA A 75 23.07 3.20 -1.32
C ALA A 75 22.85 4.10 -0.09
N ASN A 76 21.60 4.26 0.37
CA ASN A 76 21.30 5.03 1.57
C ASN A 76 21.87 4.37 2.84
N LEU A 77 21.81 3.04 2.95
CA LEU A 77 22.42 2.31 4.07
C LEU A 77 23.94 2.48 4.10
N GLU A 78 24.59 2.49 2.94
CA GLU A 78 26.03 2.76 2.83
C GLU A 78 26.38 4.17 3.33
N VAL A 79 25.59 5.19 2.95
CA VAL A 79 25.77 6.56 3.46
C VAL A 79 25.60 6.63 4.99
N ILE A 80 24.61 5.92 5.54
CA ILE A 80 24.39 5.87 6.99
C ILE A 80 25.58 5.20 7.69
N ASN A 81 26.09 4.08 7.16
CA ASN A 81 27.25 3.39 7.72
C ASN A 81 28.49 4.30 7.73
N ASN A 82 28.78 5.00 6.62
CA ASN A 82 29.88 5.96 6.57
C ASN A 82 29.76 7.08 7.62
N ARG A 83 28.53 7.52 7.90
CA ARG A 83 28.27 8.53 8.95
C ARG A 83 28.47 7.96 10.36
N ILE A 84 28.04 6.72 10.60
CA ILE A 84 28.28 6.00 11.85
C ILE A 84 29.79 5.84 12.08
N ASP A 85 30.56 5.47 11.06
CA ASP A 85 32.01 5.33 11.15
C ASP A 85 32.68 6.68 11.48
N THR A 86 32.25 7.75 10.81
CA THR A 86 32.75 9.11 11.08
C THR A 86 32.47 9.54 12.52
N LEU A 87 31.26 9.27 13.03
CA LEU A 87 30.90 9.59 14.42
C LEU A 87 31.70 8.73 15.40
N SER A 88 31.88 7.44 15.13
CA SER A 88 32.68 6.54 15.94
C SER A 88 34.12 7.02 16.05
N GLN A 89 34.74 7.44 14.94
CA GLN A 89 36.08 8.03 14.95
C GLN A 89 36.16 9.32 15.79
N LYS A 90 35.12 10.17 15.75
CA LYS A 90 35.06 11.39 16.58
C LYS A 90 34.96 11.05 18.07
N VAL A 91 34.17 10.05 18.43
CA VAL A 91 34.07 9.57 19.82
C VAL A 91 35.42 9.07 20.31
N THR A 92 36.11 8.22 19.55
CA THR A 92 37.45 7.72 19.93
C THR A 92 38.47 8.86 20.07
N LYS A 93 38.40 9.90 19.22
CA LYS A 93 39.25 11.10 19.37
C LYS A 93 38.95 11.89 20.65
N LEU A 94 37.68 11.98 21.05
CA LEU A 94 37.30 12.65 22.29
C LEU A 94 37.75 11.84 23.52
N GLU A 95 37.60 10.51 23.48
CA GLU A 95 38.07 9.60 24.54
C GLU A 95 39.59 9.71 24.74
N THR A 96 40.36 9.65 23.65
CA THR A 96 41.83 9.80 23.72
C THR A 96 42.29 11.18 24.23
N ASN A 97 41.57 12.25 23.87
CA ASN A 97 41.85 13.59 24.41
C ASN A 97 41.52 13.71 25.91
N LEU A 98 40.48 13.03 26.39
CA LEU A 98 40.14 12.97 27.81
C LEU A 98 41.21 12.24 28.63
N ASP A 99 41.73 11.12 28.11
CA ASP A 99 42.80 10.38 28.78
C ASP A 99 44.10 11.17 28.86
N MET A 100 44.47 11.91 27.80
CA MET A 100 45.65 12.79 27.77
C MET A 100 45.54 13.96 28.77
N ASN A 101 44.35 14.54 28.95
CA ASN A 101 44.10 15.60 29.94
C ASN A 101 44.05 15.07 31.38
N SER A 102 43.69 13.81 31.58
CA SER A 102 43.72 13.17 32.91
C SER A 102 45.17 12.93 33.40
N THR A 103 46.10 12.64 32.48
CA THR A 103 47.53 12.44 32.81
C THR A 103 48.35 13.74 33.02
N ASN A 104 47.83 14.91 32.66
CA ASN A 104 48.57 16.18 32.75
C ASN A 104 48.18 17.08 33.94
N ASN A 105 47.45 16.56 34.93
CA ASN A 105 47.28 17.25 36.22
C ASN A 105 48.43 16.91 37.18
N THR A 106 49.64 17.35 36.81
CA THR A 106 50.61 17.85 37.79
C THR A 106 50.70 19.35 37.55
N LEU A 107 50.56 20.12 38.64
CA LEU A 107 50.50 21.59 38.70
C LEU A 107 51.31 22.31 37.60
N GLU A 108 50.75 23.44 37.13
CA GLU A 108 51.46 24.60 36.56
C GLU A 108 51.34 24.86 35.04
N SER A 109 50.12 24.96 34.49
CA SER A 109 49.91 25.60 33.16
C SER A 109 48.51 26.17 32.90
N ALA A 110 47.78 26.61 33.93
CA ALA A 110 46.42 27.18 33.75
C ALA A 110 46.38 28.68 33.35
N ASN A 111 47.51 29.31 32.96
CA ASN A 111 47.56 30.76 32.71
C ASN A 111 47.96 31.17 31.26
N GLN A 112 48.11 30.26 30.30
CA GLN A 112 48.66 30.62 28.98
C GLN A 112 47.76 30.33 27.76
N THR A 113 46.44 30.20 27.91
CA THR A 113 45.52 30.06 26.75
C THR A 113 44.28 30.94 26.86
N LEU A 114 44.45 32.17 27.39
CA LEU A 114 43.45 33.24 27.30
C LEU A 114 43.95 34.45 26.46
N ALA A 115 45.13 34.36 25.86
CA ALA A 115 45.76 35.46 25.11
C ALA A 115 45.69 35.33 23.57
N ASP A 116 45.29 34.19 23.01
CA ASP A 116 45.33 33.95 21.55
C ASP A 116 43.99 34.13 20.81
N ILE A 117 42.97 34.75 21.43
CA ILE A 117 41.68 35.06 20.75
C ILE A 117 41.47 36.57 20.54
N GLN A 118 42.50 37.40 20.75
CA GLN A 118 42.45 38.82 20.39
C GLN A 118 43.58 39.17 19.44
N THR A 119 43.35 39.01 18.13
CA THR A 119 43.68 39.95 17.04
C THR A 119 43.78 39.20 15.69
N HIS A 120 42.68 39.18 14.93
CA HIS A 120 42.66 39.68 13.55
C HIS A 120 41.23 39.72 13.01
N GLU A 121 40.65 40.92 13.08
CA GLU A 121 39.65 41.41 12.13
C GLU A 121 40.22 41.40 10.71
N ALA A 122 39.44 40.94 9.72
CA ALA A 122 38.70 41.85 8.82
C ALA A 122 37.98 41.08 7.70
N ILE A 123 36.89 41.69 7.20
CA ILE A 123 36.02 41.36 6.06
C ILE A 123 34.84 40.44 6.47
N ASP A 124 33.55 40.81 6.43
CA ASP A 124 32.85 41.92 5.79
C ASP A 124 31.52 42.17 6.55
N ASP A 125 31.09 43.41 6.54
CA ASP A 125 29.96 43.95 7.25
C ASP A 125 28.70 43.87 6.37
N THR A 126 27.97 42.76 6.39
CA THR A 126 26.54 42.76 6.02
C THR A 126 25.82 41.54 6.59
N ILE A 127 24.94 41.79 7.56
CA ILE A 127 23.61 41.18 7.80
C ILE A 127 23.30 41.37 9.29
N VAL A 128 22.80 42.57 9.58
CA VAL A 128 21.93 42.82 10.73
C VAL A 128 20.59 42.15 10.41
N GLY A 129 20.17 41.19 11.24
CA GLY A 129 18.77 40.79 11.34
C GLY A 129 18.44 39.33 11.04
N GLU A 130 18.88 38.38 11.87
CA GLU A 130 18.28 37.03 11.84
C GLU A 130 18.45 36.20 13.12
N ALA A 131 18.63 36.84 14.29
CA ALA A 131 18.73 36.11 15.57
C ALA A 131 17.36 35.92 16.28
N ASP A 132 16.31 36.64 15.87
CA ASP A 132 14.99 36.56 16.51
C ASP A 132 14.06 35.47 15.91
N GLN A 133 14.43 34.82 14.81
CA GLN A 133 13.58 33.79 14.18
C GLN A 133 13.74 32.38 14.78
N ILE A 134 14.84 32.10 15.47
CA ILE A 134 15.14 30.73 15.94
C ILE A 134 14.43 30.42 17.28
N ASN A 135 14.06 31.45 18.06
CA ASN A 135 13.34 31.25 19.32
C ASN A 135 11.80 31.20 19.20
N MET A 136 11.23 31.42 18.01
CA MET A 136 9.78 31.22 17.79
C MET A 136 9.39 29.80 17.40
N ILE A 137 10.35 28.95 16.99
CA ILE A 137 10.05 27.59 16.54
C ILE A 137 9.85 26.63 17.74
N ASN A 138 10.48 26.90 18.89
CA ASN A 138 10.42 26.00 20.05
C ASN A 138 9.33 26.32 21.10
N VAL A 139 8.58 27.40 20.95
CA VAL A 139 7.50 27.78 21.90
C VAL A 139 6.12 27.21 21.49
N LEU A 140 6.00 26.62 20.30
CA LEU A 140 4.72 26.12 19.77
C LEU A 140 4.42 24.65 20.12
N GLU A 141 5.31 23.95 20.82
CA GLU A 141 5.17 22.49 20.97
C GLU A 141 4.29 22.03 22.14
N LYS A 142 3.85 22.89 23.06
CA LYS A 142 3.33 22.38 24.34
C LYS A 142 1.85 22.54 24.70
N ASP A 143 1.05 23.45 24.14
CA ASP A 143 -0.35 23.58 24.64
C ASP A 143 -1.44 24.02 23.64
N GLY A 144 -1.22 23.97 22.32
CA GLY A 144 -2.22 24.48 21.37
C GLY A 144 -2.10 24.03 19.91
N ILE A 145 -1.44 22.90 19.64
CA ILE A 145 -1.24 22.44 18.26
C ILE A 145 -2.58 21.97 17.70
N MET A 146 -3.15 22.81 16.87
CA MET A 146 -4.22 22.42 15.98
C MET A 146 -3.72 21.27 15.08
N SER A 147 -4.39 20.13 15.14
CA SER A 147 -4.04 18.94 14.35
C SER A 147 -4.09 19.26 12.85
N THR A 148 -3.08 18.81 12.11
CA THR A 148 -3.03 18.90 10.64
C THR A 148 -4.24 18.19 10.03
N TYR A 149 -4.89 18.83 9.06
CA TYR A 149 -6.05 18.26 8.39
C TYR A 149 -5.62 17.29 7.30
N LYS A 150 -5.99 16.02 7.48
CA LYS A 150 -5.68 14.93 6.54
C LYS A 150 -6.92 14.26 5.93
N ASP A 151 -8.12 14.61 6.43
CA ASP A 151 -9.36 13.93 6.05
C ASP A 151 -9.90 14.47 4.71
N GLU A 152 -10.76 13.70 4.04
CA GLU A 152 -11.37 14.09 2.77
C GLU A 152 -12.85 14.50 2.90
N SER A 153 -13.42 14.45 4.12
CA SER A 153 -14.81 14.87 4.35
C SER A 153 -14.95 16.40 4.49
N VAL A 154 -15.91 16.99 3.80
CA VAL A 154 -16.35 18.39 3.96
C VAL A 154 -16.82 18.69 5.38
N VAL A 155 -17.52 17.77 6.06
CA VAL A 155 -18.04 17.97 7.42
C VAL A 155 -16.92 18.04 8.46
N THR A 156 -15.93 17.16 8.35
CA THR A 156 -14.72 17.24 9.20
C THR A 156 -13.90 18.47 8.86
N PHE A 157 -13.85 18.85 7.58
CA PHE A 157 -13.18 20.06 7.13
C PHE A 157 -13.83 21.32 7.70
N ASP A 158 -15.16 21.40 7.77
CA ASP A 158 -15.87 22.56 8.32
C ASP A 158 -15.58 22.76 9.81
N THR A 159 -15.63 21.66 10.56
CA THR A 159 -15.32 21.67 12.00
C THR A 159 -13.86 22.07 12.25
N TRP A 160 -12.95 21.56 11.42
CA TRP A 160 -11.54 21.93 11.47
C TRP A 160 -11.32 23.39 11.04
N ALA A 161 -11.95 23.84 9.96
CA ALA A 161 -11.81 25.20 9.44
C ALA A 161 -12.32 26.24 10.45
N GLN A 162 -13.35 25.90 11.22
CA GLN A 162 -13.80 26.75 12.32
C GLN A 162 -12.74 26.85 13.42
N LYS A 163 -12.18 25.72 13.88
CA LYS A 163 -11.05 25.71 14.83
C LYS A 163 -9.84 26.50 14.32
N PHE A 164 -9.61 26.49 13.00
CA PHE A 164 -8.52 27.26 12.38
C PHE A 164 -8.78 28.75 12.49
N LYS A 165 -10.02 29.18 12.21
CA LYS A 165 -10.42 30.58 12.39
C LYS A 165 -10.32 31.01 13.85
N ASP A 166 -10.80 30.17 14.77
CA ASP A 166 -10.70 30.44 16.21
C ASP A 166 -9.23 30.58 16.65
N LEU A 167 -8.32 29.75 16.11
CA LEU A 167 -6.87 29.86 16.34
C LEU A 167 -6.29 31.16 15.79
N LEU A 168 -6.72 31.61 14.60
CA LEU A 168 -6.30 32.88 14.03
C LEU A 168 -6.80 34.06 14.86
N ASP A 169 -8.01 33.97 15.43
CA ASP A 169 -8.63 35.01 16.25
C ASP A 169 -8.00 35.10 17.65
N CYS A 170 -7.49 33.97 18.18
CA CYS A 170 -6.73 33.93 19.43
C CYS A 170 -5.25 34.35 19.27
N ALA A 171 -4.79 34.65 18.04
CA ALA A 171 -3.39 35.04 17.82
C ALA A 171 -3.11 36.43 18.42
N PRO A 172 -2.04 36.61 19.22
CA PRO A 172 -1.73 37.87 19.88
C PRO A 172 -1.23 38.98 18.93
N ALA A 173 -1.10 38.70 17.63
CA ALA A 173 -0.58 39.62 16.63
C ALA A 173 -1.55 39.74 15.44
N ASN A 174 -1.71 40.96 14.94
CA ASN A 174 -2.44 41.28 13.72
C ASN A 174 -1.69 40.70 12.50
N TRP A 175 -1.83 39.41 12.24
CA TRP A 175 -1.22 38.77 11.08
C TRP A 175 -1.81 39.34 9.79
N ASP A 176 -0.94 39.58 8.81
CA ASP A 176 -1.37 39.88 7.45
C ASP A 176 -1.99 38.63 6.79
N GLU A 177 -2.82 38.83 5.78
CA GLU A 177 -3.48 37.71 5.09
C GLU A 177 -2.46 36.74 4.46
N ALA A 178 -1.30 37.24 4.03
CA ALA A 178 -0.22 36.41 3.50
C ALA A 178 0.35 35.42 4.54
N THR A 179 0.61 35.86 5.77
CA THR A 179 1.06 35.00 6.87
C THR A 179 -0.02 34.01 7.27
N LYS A 180 -1.29 34.44 7.33
CA LYS A 180 -2.40 33.53 7.64
C LYS A 180 -2.56 32.44 6.57
N LEU A 181 -2.40 32.77 5.28
CA LEU A 181 -2.42 31.80 4.18
C LEU A 181 -1.23 30.85 4.23
N HIS A 182 -0.04 31.33 4.59
CA HIS A 182 1.12 30.47 4.79
C HIS A 182 0.88 29.47 5.93
N ARG A 183 0.30 29.92 7.04
CA ARG A 183 -0.10 29.05 8.14
C ARG A 183 -1.19 28.07 7.74
N LEU A 184 -2.17 28.49 6.94
CA LEU A 184 -3.19 27.59 6.40
C LEU A 184 -2.53 26.46 5.60
N LYS A 185 -1.59 26.78 4.71
CA LYS A 185 -0.84 25.78 3.95
C LYS A 185 -0.10 24.78 4.83
N PHE A 186 0.44 25.22 5.96
CA PHE A 186 1.17 24.37 6.89
C PHE A 186 0.27 23.36 7.62
N HIS A 187 -0.98 23.74 7.93
CA HIS A 187 -1.92 22.88 8.63
C HIS A 187 -2.76 21.99 7.70
N LEU A 188 -2.56 22.08 6.38
CA LEU A 188 -3.19 21.19 5.39
C LEU A 188 -2.20 20.10 4.95
N GLU A 189 -2.70 18.87 4.78
CA GLU A 189 -1.91 17.75 4.28
C GLU A 189 -2.67 16.93 3.24
N GLY A 190 -1.93 16.12 2.48
CA GLY A 190 -2.51 15.21 1.48
C GLY A 190 -3.34 15.91 0.43
N THR A 191 -4.58 15.44 0.25
CA THR A 191 -5.50 15.89 -0.78
C THR A 191 -5.88 17.37 -0.64
N THR A 192 -6.16 17.84 0.56
CA THR A 192 -6.55 19.25 0.77
C THR A 192 -5.42 20.23 0.49
N ARG A 193 -4.18 19.84 0.80
CA ARG A 193 -2.99 20.59 0.39
C ARG A 193 -2.83 20.64 -1.12
N SER A 194 -3.06 19.52 -1.82
CA SER A 194 -3.05 19.50 -3.29
C SER A 194 -4.13 20.40 -3.89
N ILE A 195 -5.32 20.43 -3.29
CA ILE A 195 -6.41 21.34 -3.68
C ILE A 195 -5.97 22.79 -3.48
N PHE A 196 -5.40 23.12 -2.32
CA PHE A 196 -4.89 24.45 -2.00
C PHE A 196 -3.82 24.91 -2.99
N ASP A 197 -2.83 24.07 -3.31
CA ASP A 197 -1.77 24.41 -4.25
C ASP A 197 -2.33 24.72 -5.66
N LYS A 198 -3.39 24.01 -6.08
CA LYS A 198 -4.11 24.21 -7.35
C LYS A 198 -5.18 25.32 -7.34
N LEU A 199 -5.39 26.01 -6.22
CA LEU A 199 -6.29 27.17 -6.21
C LEU A 199 -5.71 28.30 -7.06
N ARG A 200 -6.59 29.04 -7.72
CA ARG A 200 -6.21 30.24 -8.49
C ARG A 200 -5.76 31.36 -7.54
N PRO A 201 -4.97 32.34 -8.02
CA PRO A 201 -4.52 33.46 -7.19
C PRO A 201 -5.68 34.21 -6.52
N ASN A 202 -6.77 34.46 -7.26
CA ASN A 202 -7.98 35.12 -6.74
C ASN A 202 -8.74 34.30 -5.67
N GLU A 203 -8.57 32.97 -5.67
CA GLU A 203 -9.11 32.07 -4.64
C GLU A 203 -8.20 32.05 -3.39
N LYS A 204 -6.97 32.59 -3.50
CA LYS A 204 -5.95 32.70 -2.42
C LYS A 204 -5.78 34.12 -1.89
N ASP A 205 -6.70 35.04 -2.17
CA ASP A 205 -6.55 36.44 -1.71
C ASP A 205 -6.80 36.58 -0.20
N THR A 206 -7.70 35.77 0.35
CA THR A 206 -8.01 35.76 1.78
C THR A 206 -8.14 34.33 2.29
N VAL A 207 -7.91 34.11 3.58
CA VAL A 207 -8.11 32.80 4.20
C VAL A 207 -9.54 32.31 4.05
N SER A 208 -10.52 33.21 4.17
CA SER A 208 -11.95 32.87 4.00
C SER A 208 -12.25 32.35 2.59
N ASN A 209 -11.72 33.02 1.56
CA ASN A 209 -11.89 32.60 0.17
C ASN A 209 -11.20 31.25 -0.09
N ALA A 210 -10.00 31.06 0.45
CA ALA A 210 -9.26 29.80 0.30
C ALA A 210 -9.99 28.63 0.96
N LEU A 211 -10.50 28.80 2.18
CA LEU A 211 -11.29 27.79 2.88
C LEU A 211 -12.60 27.47 2.14
N SER A 212 -13.30 28.48 1.63
CA SER A 212 -14.51 28.29 0.83
C SER A 212 -14.23 27.55 -0.48
N ALA A 213 -13.14 27.88 -1.17
CA ALA A 213 -12.73 27.22 -2.41
C ALA A 213 -12.30 25.75 -2.17
N ILE A 214 -11.59 25.47 -1.07
CA ILE A 214 -11.27 24.09 -0.66
C ILE A 214 -12.56 23.33 -0.38
N ARG A 215 -13.48 23.90 0.41
CA ARG A 215 -14.78 23.30 0.73
C ARG A 215 -15.57 22.95 -0.53
N SER A 216 -15.68 23.89 -1.47
CA SER A 216 -16.41 23.70 -2.73
C SER A 216 -15.79 22.58 -3.58
N LYS A 217 -14.45 22.49 -3.64
CA LYS A 217 -13.75 21.43 -4.37
C LYS A 217 -13.81 20.07 -3.66
N LEU A 218 -13.86 20.04 -2.34
CA LEU A 218 -14.11 18.83 -1.55
C LEU A 218 -15.54 18.31 -1.74
N ALA A 219 -16.52 19.21 -1.75
CA ALA A 219 -17.93 18.91 -1.96
C ALA A 219 -18.31 18.60 -3.42
N ALA A 220 -17.33 18.56 -4.34
CA ALA A 220 -17.61 18.32 -5.74
C ALA A 220 -18.21 16.91 -5.95
N PRO A 221 -19.32 16.76 -6.70
CA PRO A 221 -20.01 15.48 -6.87
C PRO A 221 -19.11 14.40 -7.49
N HIS A 222 -18.16 14.81 -8.32
CA HIS A 222 -17.15 13.91 -8.88
C HIS A 222 -16.28 13.23 -7.80
N ARG A 223 -15.92 13.93 -6.72
CA ARG A 223 -15.14 13.32 -5.63
C ARG A 223 -15.97 12.30 -4.85
N LEU A 224 -17.25 12.58 -4.63
CA LEU A 224 -18.18 11.61 -4.06
C LEU A 224 -18.26 10.32 -4.91
N GLU A 225 -18.31 10.46 -6.23
CA GLU A 225 -18.30 9.30 -7.14
C GLU A 225 -16.99 8.51 -7.07
N ILE A 226 -15.84 9.20 -6.96
CA ILE A 226 -14.54 8.54 -6.77
C ILE A 226 -14.53 7.79 -5.43
N SER A 227 -14.94 8.43 -4.33
CA SER A 227 -14.99 7.79 -3.00
C SER A 227 -15.91 6.57 -3.00
N LYS A 228 -17.08 6.65 -3.64
CA LYS A 228 -17.99 5.51 -3.83
C LYS A 228 -17.30 4.38 -4.61
N ARG A 229 -16.60 4.72 -5.68
CA ARG A 229 -15.87 3.74 -6.50
C ARG A 229 -14.74 3.08 -5.71
N GLU A 230 -13.99 3.84 -4.94
CA GLU A 230 -12.92 3.33 -4.09
C GLU A 230 -13.48 2.45 -2.97
N LEU A 231 -14.59 2.85 -2.36
CA LEU A 231 -15.30 2.05 -1.35
C LEU A 231 -15.80 0.71 -1.92
N MET A 232 -16.30 0.68 -3.15
CA MET A 232 -16.69 -0.58 -3.82
C MET A 232 -15.50 -1.52 -4.06
N MET A 233 -14.32 -0.96 -4.32
CA MET A 233 -13.09 -1.74 -4.54
C MET A 233 -12.33 -2.04 -3.24
N CYS A 234 -12.72 -1.40 -2.14
CA CYS A 234 -12.11 -1.56 -0.83
C CYS A 234 -12.50 -2.92 -0.24
N LYS A 235 -11.58 -3.88 -0.31
CA LYS A 235 -11.69 -5.17 0.40
C LYS A 235 -10.41 -5.41 1.20
N GLN A 236 -10.50 -6.16 2.29
CA GLN A 236 -9.32 -6.56 3.05
C GLN A 236 -8.46 -7.49 2.19
N ARG A 237 -7.18 -7.15 2.01
CA ARG A 237 -6.23 -7.96 1.25
C ARG A 237 -5.73 -9.15 2.08
N ASN A 238 -5.23 -10.19 1.43
CA ASN A 238 -4.75 -11.40 2.12
C ASN A 238 -3.58 -11.14 3.08
N ASN A 239 -2.73 -10.15 2.75
CA ASN A 239 -1.56 -9.73 3.51
C ASN A 239 -1.81 -8.47 4.35
N GLU A 240 -3.05 -8.00 4.47
CA GLU A 240 -3.42 -6.80 5.20
C GLU A 240 -4.10 -7.18 6.50
N THR A 241 -3.61 -6.60 7.60
CA THR A 241 -4.18 -6.83 8.94
C THR A 241 -5.56 -6.18 9.06
N VAL A 242 -6.37 -6.64 10.01
CA VAL A 242 -7.68 -6.03 10.29
C VAL A 242 -7.53 -4.54 10.66
N ARG A 243 -6.45 -4.19 11.36
CA ARG A 243 -6.13 -2.80 11.73
C ARG A 243 -5.89 -1.92 10.51
N GLU A 244 -4.99 -2.34 9.61
CA GLU A 244 -4.66 -1.58 8.41
C GLU A 244 -5.87 -1.41 7.50
N PHE A 245 -6.66 -2.48 7.35
CA PHE A 245 -7.91 -2.44 6.60
C PHE A 245 -8.89 -1.41 7.17
N MET A 246 -9.06 -1.38 8.50
CA MET A 246 -9.95 -0.43 9.17
C MET A 246 -9.49 1.02 8.98
N THR A 247 -8.18 1.28 9.11
CA THR A 247 -7.59 2.60 8.85
C THR A 247 -7.86 3.10 7.44
N ARG A 248 -7.95 2.20 6.46
CA ARG A 248 -8.24 2.52 5.05
C ARG A 248 -9.74 2.63 4.75
N LEU A 249 -10.58 1.83 5.41
CA LEU A 249 -12.02 1.80 5.17
C LEU A 249 -12.74 3.02 5.76
N VAL A 250 -12.41 3.41 7.00
CA VAL A 250 -13.13 4.47 7.73
C VAL A 250 -13.17 5.80 6.97
N PRO A 251 -12.06 6.31 6.41
CA PRO A 251 -12.08 7.55 5.63
C PRO A 251 -12.98 7.46 4.39
N LEU A 252 -12.99 6.33 3.70
CA LEU A 252 -13.80 6.12 2.49
C LEU A 252 -15.31 6.12 2.79
N VAL A 253 -15.71 5.47 3.88
CA VAL A 253 -17.10 5.45 4.32
C VAL A 253 -17.53 6.86 4.75
N ARG A 254 -16.70 7.56 5.54
CA ARG A 254 -16.99 8.95 5.95
C ARG A 254 -17.10 9.91 4.77
N ALA A 255 -16.24 9.78 3.77
CA ALA A 255 -16.30 10.58 2.55
C ALA A 255 -17.53 10.25 1.68
N THR A 256 -18.02 9.01 1.73
CA THR A 256 -19.19 8.57 0.93
C THR A 256 -20.52 8.96 1.58
N PHE A 257 -20.59 8.95 2.90
CA PHE A 257 -21.80 9.21 3.69
C PHE A 257 -21.70 10.51 4.49
N GLU A 258 -21.23 11.56 3.83
CA GLU A 258 -20.98 12.87 4.41
C GLU A 258 -22.21 13.47 5.14
N ASN A 259 -23.37 13.39 4.51
CA ASN A 259 -24.61 14.03 4.97
C ASN A 259 -25.33 13.24 6.08
N GLU A 260 -24.79 12.11 6.52
CA GLU A 260 -25.39 11.29 7.56
C GLU A 260 -24.92 11.71 8.96
N THR A 261 -25.73 11.42 9.97
CA THR A 261 -25.35 11.65 11.38
C THR A 261 -24.21 10.71 11.78
N GLU A 262 -23.41 11.09 12.78
CA GLU A 262 -22.31 10.23 13.25
C GLU A 262 -22.78 8.83 13.67
N ALA A 263 -23.98 8.71 14.27
CA ALA A 263 -24.56 7.41 14.60
C ALA A 263 -24.85 6.55 13.36
N GLN A 264 -25.35 7.17 12.29
CA GLN A 264 -25.60 6.50 11.00
C GLN A 264 -24.29 6.12 10.30
N LYS A 265 -23.30 7.01 10.28
CA LYS A 265 -21.96 6.72 9.76
C LYS A 265 -21.33 5.54 10.49
N GLN A 266 -21.43 5.49 11.81
CA GLN A 266 -20.94 4.36 12.61
C GLN A 266 -21.65 3.05 12.23
N ALA A 267 -22.98 3.08 12.06
CA ALA A 267 -23.72 1.91 11.59
C ALA A 267 -23.27 1.48 10.18
N LYS A 268 -23.04 2.43 9.27
CA LYS A 268 -22.54 2.17 7.91
C LYS A 268 -21.13 1.61 7.90
N ILE A 269 -20.24 2.14 8.72
CA ILE A 269 -18.87 1.62 8.88
C ILE A 269 -18.93 0.16 9.31
N ARG A 270 -19.80 -0.22 10.25
CA ARG A 270 -19.94 -1.64 10.67
C ARG A 270 -20.43 -2.55 9.55
N GLU A 271 -21.46 -2.12 8.84
CA GLU A 271 -22.04 -2.86 7.71
C GLU A 271 -20.98 -3.10 6.63
N GLU A 272 -20.33 -2.02 6.19
CA GLU A 272 -19.28 -2.02 5.18
C GLU A 272 -18.06 -2.84 5.63
N PHE A 273 -17.68 -2.73 6.91
CA PHE A 273 -16.57 -3.48 7.49
C PHE A 273 -16.84 -4.98 7.42
N LEU A 274 -18.00 -5.45 7.86
CA LEU A 274 -18.36 -6.88 7.80
C LEU A 274 -18.47 -7.43 6.39
N GLU A 275 -18.97 -6.62 5.44
CA GLU A 275 -19.13 -7.04 4.05
C GLU A 275 -17.79 -7.15 3.31
N ARG A 276 -16.82 -6.29 3.64
CA ARG A 276 -15.54 -6.17 2.94
C ARG A 276 -14.35 -6.82 3.66
N LEU A 277 -14.56 -7.32 4.87
CA LEU A 277 -13.59 -8.14 5.59
C LEU A 277 -13.34 -9.46 4.85
N ARG A 278 -12.20 -10.09 5.12
CA ARG A 278 -11.89 -11.40 4.52
C ARG A 278 -12.99 -12.42 4.85
N PRO A 279 -13.39 -13.27 3.88
CA PRO A 279 -14.50 -14.22 4.07
C PRO A 279 -14.34 -15.15 5.28
N ASN A 280 -13.11 -15.60 5.59
CA ASN A 280 -12.84 -16.45 6.75
C ASN A 280 -13.11 -15.73 8.08
N ILE A 281 -12.78 -14.44 8.17
CA ILE A 281 -13.01 -13.65 9.38
C ILE A 281 -14.48 -13.22 9.47
N SER A 282 -15.06 -12.69 8.38
CA SER A 282 -16.46 -12.23 8.39
C SER A 282 -17.45 -13.36 8.67
N PHE A 283 -17.18 -14.57 8.16
CA PHE A 283 -17.98 -15.75 8.44
C PHE A 283 -17.95 -16.13 9.92
N LEU A 284 -16.78 -16.17 10.54
CA LEU A 284 -16.65 -16.49 11.97
C LEU A 284 -17.33 -15.44 12.85
N ILE A 285 -17.19 -14.15 12.54
CA ILE A 285 -17.90 -13.09 13.27
C ILE A 285 -19.42 -13.28 13.17
N ARG A 286 -19.95 -13.65 11.99
CA ARG A 286 -21.39 -13.90 11.81
C ARG A 286 -21.88 -15.12 12.62
N ILE A 287 -21.05 -16.14 12.79
CA ILE A 287 -21.38 -17.32 13.61
C ILE A 287 -21.35 -17.00 15.10
N VAL A 288 -20.33 -16.26 15.54
CA VAL A 288 -20.13 -15.90 16.95
C VAL A 288 -21.13 -14.83 17.39
N GLY A 289 -21.67 -14.07 16.45
CA GLY A 289 -22.66 -13.03 16.65
C GLY A 289 -22.06 -11.66 16.39
N SER A 290 -22.72 -10.92 15.50
CA SER A 290 -22.37 -9.54 15.17
C SER A 290 -22.43 -8.68 16.43
N ALA A 291 -21.31 -8.03 16.75
CA ALA A 291 -21.24 -7.07 17.84
C ALA A 291 -22.18 -5.88 17.62
N LYS A 292 -22.70 -5.32 18.71
CA LYS A 292 -23.61 -4.15 18.65
C LYS A 292 -22.87 -2.85 18.46
N ASP A 293 -21.60 -2.79 18.84
CA ASP A 293 -20.74 -1.62 18.75
C ASP A 293 -19.58 -1.84 17.77
N LEU A 294 -19.07 -0.75 17.19
CA LEU A 294 -17.97 -0.83 16.24
C LEU A 294 -16.68 -1.31 16.91
N ASP A 295 -16.42 -0.84 18.13
CA ASP A 295 -15.20 -1.20 18.88
C ASP A 295 -15.20 -2.68 19.28
N GLU A 296 -16.34 -3.19 19.72
CA GLU A 296 -16.52 -4.61 20.02
C GLU A 296 -16.36 -5.47 18.75
N LEU A 297 -16.92 -5.02 17.62
CA LEU A 297 -16.78 -5.70 16.33
C LEU A 297 -15.32 -5.77 15.88
N TYR A 298 -14.60 -4.66 16.05
CA TYR A 298 -13.19 -4.55 15.69
C TYR A 298 -12.31 -5.43 16.59
N ALA A 299 -12.56 -5.45 17.90
CA ALA A 299 -11.86 -6.32 18.84
C ALA A 299 -12.05 -7.81 18.49
N LYS A 300 -13.29 -8.24 18.22
CA LYS A 300 -13.59 -9.61 17.78
C LYS A 300 -12.89 -9.97 16.47
N ALA A 301 -12.85 -9.03 15.51
CA ALA A 301 -12.17 -9.26 14.24
C ALA A 301 -10.65 -9.44 14.42
N GLN A 302 -10.03 -8.68 15.33
CA GLN A 302 -8.61 -8.85 15.67
C GLN A 302 -8.34 -10.19 16.37
N GLU A 303 -9.20 -10.60 17.30
CA GLU A 303 -9.06 -11.89 17.98
C GLU A 303 -9.13 -13.06 16.98
N ILE A 304 -10.13 -13.03 16.08
CA ILE A 304 -10.27 -14.04 15.03
C ILE A 304 -9.07 -14.02 14.06
N GLU A 305 -8.52 -12.85 13.76
CA GLU A 305 -7.30 -12.74 12.95
C GLU A 305 -6.12 -13.46 13.61
N VAL A 306 -5.93 -13.32 14.92
CA VAL A 306 -4.88 -14.03 15.67
C VAL A 306 -5.14 -15.54 15.67
N LEU A 307 -6.39 -15.96 15.89
CA LEU A 307 -6.78 -17.39 15.89
C LEU A 307 -6.64 -18.06 14.52
N THR A 308 -6.87 -17.31 13.43
CA THR A 308 -6.70 -17.78 12.06
C THR A 308 -5.25 -17.75 11.60
N ALA A 309 -4.44 -16.80 12.06
CA ALA A 309 -3.00 -16.75 11.78
C ALA A 309 -2.21 -17.86 12.51
N THR A 310 -2.67 -18.29 13.69
CA THR A 310 -2.03 -19.36 14.48
C THR A 310 -2.38 -20.76 14.00
N ASN A 311 -3.50 -20.92 13.31
CA ASN A 311 -3.97 -22.18 12.77
C ASN A 311 -3.84 -22.18 11.23
N ASP A 312 -2.66 -22.54 10.73
CA ASP A 312 -2.35 -22.72 9.29
C ASP A 312 -3.31 -23.70 8.56
N SER A 313 -4.12 -24.43 9.32
CA SER A 313 -5.14 -25.38 8.85
C SER A 313 -6.49 -24.74 8.49
N PHE A 314 -6.61 -23.41 8.57
CA PHE A 314 -7.81 -22.64 8.22
C PHE A 314 -8.03 -22.53 6.70
N SER A 315 -7.94 -23.65 5.98
CA SER A 315 -8.50 -23.70 4.63
C SER A 315 -10.00 -23.96 4.73
N PHE A 316 -10.81 -23.22 3.97
CA PHE A 316 -12.25 -23.49 3.80
C PHE A 316 -12.52 -24.93 3.31
N ASP A 317 -11.50 -25.58 2.75
CA ASP A 317 -11.53 -26.96 2.28
C ASP A 317 -11.44 -28.01 3.40
N ASN A 318 -11.19 -27.60 4.66
CA ASN A 318 -11.09 -28.51 5.80
C ASN A 318 -12.17 -28.21 6.88
N PRO A 319 -13.34 -28.87 6.83
CA PRO A 319 -14.44 -28.62 7.77
C PRO A 319 -14.09 -28.89 9.24
N ARG A 320 -13.03 -29.67 9.53
CA ARG A 320 -12.57 -29.94 10.91
C ARG A 320 -11.82 -28.75 11.53
N GLY A 321 -11.06 -28.00 10.73
CA GLY A 321 -10.35 -26.81 11.22
C GLY A 321 -11.30 -25.69 11.64
N LEU A 322 -12.44 -25.61 10.96
CA LEU A 322 -13.48 -24.61 11.18
C LEU A 322 -14.34 -24.94 12.42
N ALA A 323 -14.61 -26.23 12.67
CA ALA A 323 -15.32 -26.67 13.88
C ALA A 323 -14.48 -26.48 15.17
N ASN A 324 -13.18 -26.73 15.12
CA ASN A 324 -12.29 -26.55 16.27
C ASN A 324 -12.17 -25.08 16.70
N SER A 325 -12.12 -24.17 15.73
CA SER A 325 -12.02 -22.74 15.98
C SER A 325 -13.32 -22.12 16.46
N ILE A 326 -14.48 -22.57 15.94
CA ILE A 326 -15.79 -22.18 16.51
C ILE A 326 -15.88 -22.60 17.98
N ASN A 327 -15.39 -23.80 18.34
CA ASN A 327 -15.34 -24.25 19.74
C ASN A 327 -14.42 -23.40 20.62
N ILE A 328 -13.24 -23.00 20.12
CA ILE A 328 -12.30 -22.12 20.85
C ILE A 328 -12.92 -20.73 21.09
N ILE A 329 -13.65 -20.19 20.12
CA ILE A 329 -14.26 -18.86 20.23
C ILE A 329 -15.52 -18.89 21.12
N GLN A 330 -16.34 -19.94 21.04
CA GLN A 330 -17.56 -20.06 21.85
C GLN A 330 -17.29 -20.50 23.30
N ASN A 331 -16.18 -21.19 23.54
CA ASN A 331 -15.72 -21.57 24.87
C ASN A 331 -14.22 -21.25 24.98
N PRO A 332 -13.84 -20.08 25.51
CA PRO A 332 -12.45 -19.75 25.80
C PRO A 332 -11.95 -20.51 27.03
N LYS A 333 -12.08 -21.84 27.04
CA LYS A 333 -11.26 -22.69 27.89
C LYS A 333 -9.96 -22.85 27.14
N LEU A 334 -8.96 -22.07 27.54
CA LEU A 334 -7.58 -22.21 27.12
C LEU A 334 -7.24 -23.70 27.00
N PRO A 335 -6.84 -24.22 25.82
CA PRO A 335 -6.08 -25.44 25.86
C PRO A 335 -4.83 -25.11 26.67
N GLU A 336 -4.59 -25.86 27.74
CA GLU A 336 -3.31 -25.88 28.45
C GLU A 336 -2.23 -26.29 27.44
N THR A 337 -1.77 -25.35 26.63
CA THR A 337 -0.59 -25.52 25.80
C THR A 337 0.59 -25.47 26.76
N ASN A 338 1.03 -26.67 27.13
CA ASN A 338 2.27 -26.98 27.82
C ASN A 338 3.38 -25.98 27.43
N ILE A 339 3.68 -25.06 28.34
CA ILE A 339 4.63 -23.94 28.19
C ILE A 339 6.10 -24.45 28.16
N ASN A 340 6.35 -25.75 28.35
CA ASN A 340 7.71 -26.29 28.45
C ASN A 340 8.43 -26.61 27.13
N SER A 341 7.89 -26.27 25.96
CA SER A 341 8.60 -26.50 24.68
C SER A 341 9.47 -25.35 24.18
N TRP A 342 9.57 -24.23 24.91
CA TRP A 342 10.28 -23.02 24.46
C TRP A 342 11.60 -22.69 25.17
N VAL A 343 12.16 -23.59 25.99
CA VAL A 343 13.54 -23.43 26.45
C VAL A 343 14.50 -23.95 25.37
N ARG A 344 14.84 -23.07 24.42
CA ARG A 344 16.02 -23.24 23.55
C ARG A 344 17.26 -23.31 24.45
N ASN A 345 17.82 -24.51 24.55
CA ASN A 345 19.14 -24.75 25.13
C ASN A 345 20.22 -24.19 24.17
N PRO A 346 21.02 -23.18 24.55
CA PRO A 346 21.91 -22.48 23.60
C PRO A 346 23.25 -23.18 23.40
N ASN A 347 23.36 -24.49 23.65
CA ASN A 347 24.66 -25.16 23.65
C ASN A 347 24.63 -26.53 22.96
N GLN A 348 24.40 -26.55 21.64
CA GLN A 348 24.86 -27.67 20.80
C GLN A 348 25.42 -27.15 19.48
N ASN A 349 26.75 -27.18 19.44
CA ASN A 349 27.58 -27.01 18.27
C ASN A 349 27.59 -28.34 17.47
N ASN A 350 27.57 -28.24 16.14
CA ASN A 350 27.95 -29.26 15.14
C ASN A 350 27.31 -30.67 15.22
N GLN A 351 26.45 -30.98 14.25
CA GLN A 351 26.75 -32.06 13.28
C GLN A 351 25.84 -31.96 12.06
N TYR A 352 26.46 -31.63 10.92
CA TYR A 352 25.90 -31.87 9.60
C TYR A 352 25.69 -33.38 9.42
N GLN A 353 24.43 -33.80 9.24
CA GLN A 353 24.14 -35.03 8.52
C GLN A 353 23.19 -34.71 7.36
N SER A 354 23.78 -34.83 6.18
CA SER A 354 23.12 -34.86 4.90
C SER A 354 22.28 -36.13 4.80
N SER A 355 20.98 -35.99 4.58
CA SER A 355 20.15 -37.07 4.06
C SER A 355 19.29 -36.54 2.92
N SER A 356 19.86 -36.72 1.74
CA SER A 356 19.19 -36.84 0.45
C SER A 356 18.08 -37.89 0.50
N THR A 357 16.87 -37.52 0.05
CA THR A 357 16.20 -38.01 -1.17
C THR A 357 14.69 -37.84 -1.02
N SER A 358 14.10 -36.94 -1.79
CA SER A 358 12.71 -37.14 -2.25
C SER A 358 12.58 -36.69 -3.69
N ASN A 359 11.99 -37.59 -4.44
CA ASN A 359 12.11 -37.85 -5.85
C ASN A 359 10.95 -37.15 -6.56
N TRP A 360 11.21 -36.03 -7.23
CA TRP A 360 10.24 -35.42 -8.15
C TRP A 360 10.65 -35.75 -9.59
N PRO A 361 9.79 -36.41 -10.39
CA PRO A 361 10.14 -36.73 -11.77
C PRO A 361 10.16 -35.45 -12.61
N GLN A 362 11.37 -35.02 -12.97
CA GLN A 362 11.62 -33.99 -13.98
C GLN A 362 11.17 -34.54 -15.34
N ARG A 363 10.04 -34.05 -15.86
CA ARG A 363 9.68 -34.22 -17.27
C ARG A 363 10.71 -33.49 -18.13
N GLN A 364 11.58 -34.25 -18.79
CA GLN A 364 12.42 -33.75 -19.87
C GLN A 364 11.52 -33.43 -21.08
N TYR A 365 11.39 -32.16 -21.41
CA TYR A 365 10.92 -31.74 -22.72
C TYR A 365 12.08 -31.89 -23.71
N ASN A 366 11.98 -32.89 -24.58
CA ASN A 366 12.84 -33.03 -25.77
C ASN A 366 12.54 -31.86 -26.72
N SER A 367 13.46 -30.90 -26.81
CA SER A 367 13.48 -29.87 -27.85
C SER A 367 14.29 -30.37 -29.05
N SER A 368 13.72 -31.31 -29.80
CA SER A 368 14.27 -31.76 -31.07
C SER A 368 13.42 -31.24 -32.24
N GLN A 369 14.04 -30.35 -33.02
CA GLN A 369 13.81 -30.08 -34.44
C GLN A 369 12.46 -29.49 -34.88
N PHE A 370 12.41 -28.16 -34.96
CA PHE A 370 11.72 -27.47 -36.06
C PHE A 370 12.72 -26.55 -36.76
N ASN A 371 13.33 -27.10 -37.81
CA ASN A 371 14.22 -26.40 -38.71
C ASN A 371 13.37 -25.97 -39.92
N THR A 372 12.62 -24.87 -39.81
CA THR A 372 11.84 -24.34 -40.92
C THR A 372 12.71 -23.39 -41.74
N GLN A 373 13.08 -23.85 -42.92
CA GLN A 373 13.84 -23.13 -43.94
C GLN A 373 13.21 -21.78 -44.26
N LYS A 374 13.95 -20.70 -43.97
CA LYS A 374 13.74 -19.39 -44.61
C LYS A 374 14.35 -19.44 -46.02
N ALA A 375 13.52 -19.80 -47.00
CA ALA A 375 13.84 -19.58 -48.41
C ALA A 375 13.76 -18.09 -48.73
N ARG A 376 14.92 -17.45 -48.87
CA ARG A 376 15.10 -16.14 -49.51
C ARG A 376 14.70 -16.26 -50.98
N GLN A 377 13.58 -15.66 -51.38
CA GLN A 377 13.39 -15.25 -52.77
C GLN A 377 14.19 -13.97 -53.00
N GLN A 378 15.27 -14.07 -53.78
CA GLN A 378 15.96 -12.93 -54.37
C GLN A 378 15.23 -12.58 -55.67
N LEU A 379 14.70 -11.36 -55.74
CA LEU A 379 14.25 -10.73 -56.98
C LEU A 379 15.48 -10.32 -57.82
N PRO A 380 15.53 -10.67 -59.12
CA PRO A 380 16.58 -10.18 -60.00
C PRO A 380 16.33 -8.71 -60.37
N LYS A 381 17.40 -7.91 -60.25
CA LYS A 381 17.51 -6.56 -60.80
C LYS A 381 17.54 -6.65 -62.32
N THR A 382 16.56 -6.07 -63.01
CA THR A 382 16.69 -5.73 -64.42
C THR A 382 17.17 -4.30 -64.54
N THR A 383 18.39 -4.16 -65.03
CA THR A 383 18.98 -2.92 -65.53
C THR A 383 18.37 -2.57 -66.88
N SER A 384 18.07 -1.28 -67.03
CA SER A 384 17.65 -0.57 -68.23
C SER A 384 18.59 -0.77 -69.43
N LYS A 385 18.01 -0.91 -70.62
CA LYS A 385 18.42 -0.21 -71.84
C LYS A 385 17.19 0.12 -72.67
#